data_AF-A0A7Y1ZM04-F1
#
_entry.id   AF-A0A7Y1ZM04-F1
#
_cell.length_a   1.000
_cell.length_b   1.000
_cell.length_c   1.000
_cell.angle_alpha   90.00
_cell.angle_beta   90.00
_cell.angle_gamma   90.00
#
_symmetry.space_group_name_H-M   'P 1'
#
loop_
_entity.id
_entity.type
_entity.pdbx_description
1 polymer ?
#
loop_
_entity_poly.entity_id
_entity_poly.type
_entity_poly.pdbx_seq_one_letter_code
_entity_poly.pdbx_strand_id
1 'polypeptide(L)'
;MSQKAHTVRTTSALVGGWLLFFVLWTLFLLGWGQGEISILDASIAALTVTGSAAILSPLVWKLTERFEWPGTVTFAFCMTHIIAASIFSIVWTVLAPTISLLLSGESLASLEWDPGIQSWRLMMGVWLYVIVAGLSYTARISSRLRLQQEKAQQAETLAAKANLAAMKNQLQPHFLFNALHSISSLIDTDAERASEAIEKLGDLLRYTIADKESDMLELADEWQFVRDYVDLQKLRF
;
A
#
# COMPACT_ATOMS: atom_id res chain seq x y z
N MET A 1 5.27 -13.05 -8.14
CA MET A 1 3.89 -13.21 -7.60
C MET A 1 3.15 -11.88 -7.36
N SER A 2 3.84 -10.75 -7.17
CA SER A 2 3.22 -9.44 -6.85
C SER A 2 2.29 -8.85 -7.94
N GLN A 3 2.67 -8.90 -9.23
CA GLN A 3 1.92 -8.23 -10.30
C GLN A 3 0.55 -8.89 -10.61
N LYS A 4 0.46 -10.23 -10.54
CA LYS A 4 -0.81 -10.95 -10.73
C LYS A 4 -1.81 -10.69 -9.60
N ALA A 5 -1.34 -10.63 -8.36
CA ALA A 5 -2.18 -10.32 -7.20
C ALA A 5 -2.74 -8.89 -7.26
N HIS A 6 -1.94 -7.94 -7.78
CA HIS A 6 -2.38 -6.57 -8.01
C HIS A 6 -3.51 -6.49 -9.05
N THR A 7 -3.34 -7.12 -10.22
CA THR A 7 -4.36 -7.11 -11.28
C THR A 7 -5.68 -7.71 -10.81
N VAL A 8 -5.65 -8.84 -10.09
CA VAL A 8 -6.86 -9.53 -9.59
C VAL A 8 -7.64 -8.66 -8.59
N ARG A 9 -6.95 -7.92 -7.71
CA ARG A 9 -7.59 -7.08 -6.70
C ARG A 9 -8.17 -5.79 -7.28
N THR A 10 -7.53 -5.24 -8.31
CA THR A 10 -8.07 -4.09 -9.03
C THR A 10 -9.30 -4.47 -9.84
N THR A 11 -9.30 -5.64 -10.47
CA THR A 11 -10.48 -6.14 -11.19
C THR A 11 -11.64 -6.42 -10.25
N SER A 12 -11.39 -6.93 -9.04
CA SER A 12 -12.48 -7.17 -8.08
C SER A 12 -13.10 -5.87 -7.56
N ALA A 13 -12.29 -4.82 -7.36
CA ALA A 13 -12.81 -3.49 -6.98
C ALA A 13 -13.68 -2.87 -8.08
N LEU A 14 -13.26 -2.98 -9.35
CA LEU A 14 -14.05 -2.50 -10.49
C LEU A 14 -15.37 -3.28 -10.65
N VAL A 15 -15.32 -4.60 -10.52
CA VAL A 15 -16.52 -5.45 -10.58
C VAL A 15 -17.48 -5.09 -9.43
N GLY A 16 -16.97 -4.94 -8.21
CA GLY A 16 -17.78 -4.51 -7.07
C GLY A 16 -18.40 -3.13 -7.27
N GLY A 17 -17.65 -2.18 -7.83
CA GLY A 17 -18.15 -0.84 -8.18
C GLY A 17 -19.28 -0.88 -9.21
N TRP A 18 -19.12 -1.67 -10.27
CA TRP A 18 -20.16 -1.85 -11.29
C TRP A 18 -21.40 -2.56 -10.76
N LEU A 19 -21.24 -3.56 -9.90
CA LEU A 19 -22.37 -4.24 -9.25
C LEU A 19 -23.16 -3.29 -8.34
N LEU A 20 -22.47 -2.47 -7.54
CA LEU A 20 -23.12 -1.46 -6.71
C LEU A 20 -23.87 -0.44 -7.58
N PHE A 21 -23.24 0.06 -8.64
CA PHE A 21 -23.88 1.00 -9.56
C PHE A 21 -25.10 0.38 -10.24
N PHE A 22 -25.02 -0.89 -10.66
CA PHE A 22 -26.15 -1.63 -11.24
C PHE A 22 -27.34 -1.72 -10.28
N VAL A 23 -27.10 -2.06 -9.01
CA VAL A 23 -28.16 -2.13 -7.99
C VAL A 23 -28.79 -0.76 -7.76
N LEU A 24 -27.96 0.27 -7.56
CA LEU A 24 -28.44 1.63 -7.32
C LEU A 24 -29.21 2.19 -8.52
N TRP A 25 -28.75 1.92 -9.73
CA TRP A 25 -29.41 2.37 -10.95
C TRP A 25 -30.74 1.66 -11.20
N THR A 26 -30.80 0.34 -10.94
CA THR A 26 -32.07 -0.41 -10.98
C THR A 26 -33.08 0.16 -10.00
N LEU A 27 -32.66 0.44 -8.75
CA LEU A 27 -33.53 1.04 -7.74
C LEU A 27 -33.98 2.45 -8.13
N PHE A 28 -33.09 3.26 -8.72
CA PHE A 28 -33.41 4.58 -9.24
C PHE A 28 -34.50 4.51 -10.33
N LEU A 29 -34.36 3.59 -11.30
CA LEU A 29 -35.36 3.40 -12.35
C LEU A 29 -36.72 2.97 -11.80
N LEU A 30 -36.74 2.08 -10.81
CA LEU A 30 -37.98 1.66 -10.14
C LEU A 30 -38.66 2.81 -9.40
N GLY A 31 -37.89 3.65 -8.71
CA GLY A 31 -38.41 4.84 -8.03
C GLY A 31 -38.92 5.89 -9.01
N TRP A 32 -38.20 6.11 -10.11
CA TRP A 32 -38.59 7.05 -11.17
C TRP A 32 -39.85 6.62 -11.90
N GLY A 33 -39.97 5.32 -12.20
CA GLY A 33 -41.12 4.76 -12.90
C GLY A 33 -42.42 4.74 -12.11
N GLN A 34 -42.43 5.20 -10.85
CA GLN A 34 -43.62 5.24 -9.97
C GLN A 34 -44.46 3.94 -9.95
N GLY A 35 -43.80 2.78 -10.11
CA GLY A 35 -44.45 1.46 -10.16
C GLY A 35 -44.96 1.01 -11.53
N GLU A 36 -44.84 1.83 -12.58
CA GLU A 36 -45.18 1.46 -13.96
C GLU A 36 -44.10 0.58 -14.62
N ILE A 37 -42.85 0.70 -14.16
CA ILE A 37 -41.72 -0.08 -14.69
C ILE A 37 -41.55 -1.35 -13.87
N SER A 38 -41.56 -2.52 -14.53
CA SER A 38 -41.32 -3.80 -13.87
C SER A 38 -39.86 -3.93 -13.39
N ILE A 39 -39.62 -4.77 -12.37
CA ILE A 39 -38.25 -5.08 -11.90
C ILE A 39 -37.40 -5.65 -13.02
N LEU A 40 -37.98 -6.47 -13.90
CA LEU A 40 -37.28 -7.07 -15.02
C LEU A 40 -36.81 -6.00 -16.02
N ASP A 41 -37.70 -5.08 -16.40
CA ASP A 41 -37.38 -4.03 -17.37
C ASP A 41 -36.36 -3.03 -16.81
N ALA A 42 -36.51 -2.65 -15.54
CA ALA A 42 -35.54 -1.82 -14.84
C ALA A 42 -34.16 -2.49 -14.77
N SER A 43 -34.12 -3.80 -14.51
CA SER A 43 -32.87 -4.57 -14.45
C SER A 43 -32.21 -4.70 -15.82
N ILE A 44 -32.98 -4.91 -16.89
CA ILE A 44 -32.45 -4.98 -18.26
C ILE A 44 -31.87 -3.62 -18.66
N ALA A 45 -32.62 -2.53 -18.45
CA ALA A 45 -32.16 -1.17 -18.74
C ALA A 45 -30.89 -0.82 -17.95
N ALA A 46 -30.85 -1.19 -16.66
CA ALA A 46 -29.67 -1.00 -15.84
C ALA A 46 -28.48 -1.81 -16.35
N LEU A 47 -28.68 -3.08 -16.70
CA LEU A 47 -27.63 -3.93 -17.24
C LEU A 47 -27.06 -3.38 -18.55
N THR A 48 -27.89 -2.83 -19.42
CA THR A 48 -27.44 -2.20 -20.67
C THR A 48 -26.57 -0.97 -20.38
N VAL A 49 -26.99 -0.11 -19.45
CA VAL A 49 -26.23 1.09 -19.03
C VAL A 49 -24.90 0.69 -18.37
N THR A 50 -24.94 -0.19 -17.38
CA THR A 50 -23.76 -0.59 -16.61
C THR A 50 -22.82 -1.45 -17.45
N GLY A 51 -23.36 -2.39 -18.24
CA GLY A 51 -22.58 -3.30 -19.08
C GLY A 51 -21.84 -2.57 -20.19
N SER A 52 -22.52 -1.64 -20.89
CA SER A 52 -21.88 -0.82 -21.94
C SER A 52 -20.75 0.06 -21.38
N ALA A 53 -20.93 0.65 -20.21
CA ALA A 53 -19.90 1.45 -19.55
C ALA A 53 -18.76 0.58 -18.98
N ALA A 54 -19.07 -0.63 -18.50
CA ALA A 54 -18.08 -1.62 -18.07
C ALA A 54 -17.19 -2.07 -19.25
N ILE A 55 -17.73 -2.22 -20.46
CA ILE A 55 -16.95 -2.52 -21.67
C ILE A 55 -15.94 -1.42 -22.00
N LEU A 56 -16.28 -0.16 -21.74
CA LEU A 56 -15.38 0.98 -21.97
C LEU A 56 -14.36 1.20 -20.83
N SER A 57 -14.62 0.63 -19.65
CA SER A 57 -13.79 0.82 -18.45
C SER A 57 -12.31 0.44 -18.61
N PRO A 58 -11.94 -0.65 -19.33
CA PRO A 58 -10.53 -0.97 -19.58
C PRO A 58 -9.76 0.13 -20.31
N LEU A 59 -10.41 0.90 -21.19
CA LEU A 59 -9.77 2.02 -21.88
C LEU A 59 -9.46 3.17 -20.91
N VAL A 60 -10.41 3.49 -20.03
CA VAL A 60 -10.21 4.47 -18.95
C VAL A 60 -9.11 4.00 -18.00
N TRP A 61 -9.10 2.71 -17.65
CA TRP A 61 -8.05 2.12 -16.82
C TRP A 61 -6.67 2.28 -17.45
N LYS A 62 -6.53 1.99 -18.74
CA LYS A 62 -5.26 2.11 -19.48
C LYS A 62 -4.83 3.57 -19.61
N LEU A 63 -5.77 4.50 -19.74
CA LEU A 63 -5.49 5.93 -19.74
C LEU A 63 -4.95 6.40 -18.38
N THR A 64 -5.62 6.04 -17.29
CA THR A 64 -5.19 6.38 -15.91
C THR A 64 -3.88 5.67 -15.51
N GLU A 65 -3.49 4.61 -16.23
CA GLU A 65 -2.16 4.01 -16.13
C GLU A 65 -1.08 4.84 -16.78
N ARG A 66 -1.35 5.35 -17.97
CA ARG A 66 -0.41 6.18 -18.72
C ARG A 66 -0.22 7.55 -18.08
N PHE A 67 -1.30 8.10 -17.54
CA PHE A 67 -1.33 9.41 -16.88
C PHE A 67 -1.56 9.21 -15.38
N GLU A 68 -0.49 8.93 -14.66
CA GLU A 68 -0.54 8.81 -13.21
C GLU A 68 -1.00 10.12 -12.57
N TRP A 69 -1.65 10.02 -11.40
CA TRP A 69 -2.11 11.19 -10.67
C TRP A 69 -0.91 12.08 -10.33
N PRO A 70 -0.81 13.30 -10.91
CA PRO A 70 0.28 14.20 -10.60
C PRO A 70 -0.03 14.79 -9.22
N GLY A 71 0.87 14.66 -8.25
CA GLY A 71 0.63 15.14 -6.87
C GLY A 71 0.09 16.57 -6.81
N THR A 72 0.47 17.41 -7.77
CA THR A 72 -0.18 18.69 -8.10
C THR A 72 -0.93 18.58 -9.42
N VAL A 73 -2.22 18.94 -9.43
CA VAL A 73 -3.04 18.93 -10.65
C VAL A 73 -2.53 19.96 -11.66
N THR A 74 -2.14 19.50 -12.86
CA THR A 74 -1.66 20.36 -13.94
C THR A 74 -2.74 20.61 -14.97
N PHE A 75 -2.62 21.72 -15.73
CA PHE A 75 -3.54 22.01 -16.83
C PHE A 75 -3.59 20.87 -17.87
N ALA A 76 -2.43 20.30 -18.22
CA ALA A 76 -2.35 19.19 -19.17
C ALA A 76 -3.09 17.93 -18.66
N PHE A 77 -3.04 17.66 -17.36
CA PHE A 77 -3.77 16.55 -16.75
C PHE A 77 -5.29 16.76 -16.87
N CYS A 78 -5.77 17.95 -16.52
CA CYS A 78 -7.19 18.32 -16.68
C CYS A 78 -7.64 18.22 -18.13
N MET A 79 -6.86 18.77 -19.07
CA MET A 79 -7.18 18.74 -20.49
C MET A 79 -7.29 17.31 -21.02
N THR A 80 -6.38 16.43 -20.62
CA THR A 80 -6.41 15.02 -21.01
C THR A 80 -7.69 14.33 -20.54
N HIS A 81 -8.12 14.60 -19.30
CA HIS A 81 -9.33 14.00 -18.73
C HIS A 81 -10.61 14.62 -19.30
N ILE A 82 -10.64 15.91 -19.62
CA ILE A 82 -11.77 16.55 -20.30
C ILE A 82 -11.97 15.95 -21.69
N ILE A 83 -10.88 15.79 -22.46
CA ILE A 83 -10.93 15.17 -23.78
C ILE A 83 -11.39 13.71 -23.67
N ALA A 84 -10.81 12.95 -22.75
CA ALA A 84 -11.16 11.55 -22.54
C ALA A 84 -12.61 11.37 -22.08
N ALA A 85 -13.11 12.21 -21.17
CA ALA A 85 -14.50 12.20 -20.73
C ALA A 85 -15.46 12.51 -21.88
N SER A 86 -15.11 13.46 -22.73
CA SER A 86 -15.90 13.83 -23.91
C SER A 86 -15.98 12.68 -24.91
N ILE A 87 -14.84 12.05 -25.23
CA ILE A 87 -14.78 10.88 -26.12
C ILE A 87 -15.58 9.72 -25.53
N PHE A 88 -15.36 9.40 -24.25
CA PHE A 88 -16.08 8.33 -23.56
C PHE A 88 -17.60 8.57 -23.62
N SER A 89 -18.04 9.79 -23.32
CA SER A 89 -19.45 10.16 -23.32
C SER A 89 -20.11 10.03 -24.69
N ILE A 90 -19.44 10.51 -25.75
CA ILE A 90 -19.92 10.38 -27.13
C ILE A 90 -20.04 8.90 -27.53
N VAL A 91 -18.98 8.12 -27.27
CA VAL A 91 -18.96 6.68 -27.59
C VAL A 91 -20.06 5.94 -26.82
N TRP A 92 -20.21 6.23 -25.54
CA TRP A 92 -21.19 5.58 -24.68
C TRP A 92 -22.64 5.91 -25.09
N THR A 93 -22.90 7.16 -25.50
CA THR A 93 -24.23 7.62 -25.97
C THR A 93 -24.69 6.87 -27.22
N VAL A 94 -23.77 6.40 -28.06
CA VAL A 94 -24.09 5.55 -29.22
C VAL A 94 -24.14 4.07 -28.80
N LEU A 95 -23.20 3.63 -27.98
CA LEU A 95 -23.03 2.21 -27.63
C LEU A 95 -24.21 1.64 -26.83
N ALA A 96 -24.65 2.34 -25.78
CA ALA A 96 -25.71 1.85 -24.90
C ALA A 96 -27.05 1.59 -25.64
N PRO A 97 -27.61 2.54 -26.43
CA PRO A 97 -28.84 2.28 -27.17
C PRO A 97 -28.64 1.26 -28.29
N THR A 98 -27.45 1.20 -28.91
CA THR A 98 -27.16 0.17 -29.93
C THR A 98 -27.22 -1.24 -29.32
N ILE A 99 -26.69 -1.44 -28.12
CA ILE A 99 -26.79 -2.72 -27.40
C ILE A 99 -28.26 -3.01 -27.06
N SER A 100 -29.01 -2.01 -26.58
CA SER A 100 -30.45 -2.16 -26.31
C SER A 100 -31.23 -2.61 -27.54
N LEU A 101 -30.93 -2.01 -28.70
CA LEU A 101 -31.58 -2.33 -29.98
C LEU A 101 -31.27 -3.76 -30.43
N LEU A 102 -30.00 -4.17 -30.35
CA LEU A 102 -29.58 -5.52 -30.70
C LEU A 102 -30.23 -6.58 -29.82
N LEU A 103 -30.50 -6.27 -28.54
CA LEU A 103 -31.14 -7.19 -27.59
C LEU A 103 -32.67 -7.23 -27.74
N SER A 104 -33.30 -6.10 -28.06
CA SER A 104 -34.76 -6.00 -28.25
C SER A 104 -35.22 -6.43 -29.64
N GLY A 105 -34.32 -6.44 -30.63
CA GLY A 105 -34.65 -6.74 -32.03
C GLY A 105 -35.43 -5.63 -32.72
N GLU A 106 -35.53 -4.45 -32.12
CA GLU A 106 -36.19 -3.30 -32.71
C GLU A 106 -35.39 -2.73 -33.90
N SER A 107 -36.07 -1.97 -34.76
CA SER A 107 -35.43 -1.29 -35.89
C SER A 107 -34.70 -0.04 -35.43
N LEU A 108 -33.62 0.34 -36.11
CA LEU A 108 -32.94 1.64 -35.91
C LEU A 108 -33.89 2.85 -36.03
N ALA A 109 -35.04 2.68 -36.69
CA ALA A 109 -36.08 3.70 -36.77
C ALA A 109 -36.84 3.96 -35.46
N SER A 110 -36.77 3.06 -34.46
CA SER A 110 -37.36 3.29 -33.12
C SER A 110 -36.50 4.21 -32.24
N LEU A 111 -35.29 4.56 -32.70
CA LEU A 111 -34.40 5.48 -32.00
C LEU A 111 -34.88 6.92 -32.21
N GLU A 112 -35.84 7.35 -31.39
CA GLU A 112 -36.29 8.72 -31.37
C GLU A 112 -35.14 9.67 -30.98
N TRP A 113 -34.94 10.71 -31.79
CA TRP A 113 -33.89 11.70 -31.57
C TRP A 113 -34.45 12.87 -30.76
N ASP A 114 -34.65 12.65 -29.46
CA ASP A 114 -35.04 13.70 -28.53
C ASP A 114 -33.80 14.46 -28.00
N PRO A 115 -33.67 15.78 -28.23
CA PRO A 115 -32.51 16.55 -27.78
C PRO A 115 -32.29 16.52 -26.26
N GLY A 116 -33.37 16.39 -25.47
CA GLY A 116 -33.31 16.33 -24.01
C GLY A 116 -32.68 15.01 -23.52
N ILE A 117 -33.16 13.88 -24.05
CA ILE A 117 -32.63 12.54 -23.76
C ILE A 117 -31.15 12.45 -24.17
N GLN A 118 -30.80 12.98 -25.34
CA GLN A 118 -29.42 12.94 -25.83
C GLN A 118 -28.48 13.81 -24.98
N SER A 119 -28.93 14.99 -24.55
CA SER A 119 -28.16 15.86 -23.64
C SER A 119 -27.94 15.18 -22.28
N TRP A 120 -28.98 14.56 -21.73
CA TRP A 120 -28.90 13.79 -20.49
C TRP A 120 -27.94 12.61 -20.61
N ARG A 121 -27.98 11.86 -21.72
CA ARG A 121 -27.05 10.75 -21.98
C ARG A 121 -25.60 11.22 -22.04
N LEU A 122 -25.32 12.34 -22.71
CA LEU A 122 -23.98 12.91 -22.75
C LEU A 122 -23.49 13.30 -21.35
N MET A 123 -24.34 13.96 -20.56
CA MET A 123 -24.00 14.30 -19.18
C MET A 123 -23.73 13.04 -18.34
N MET A 124 -24.56 12.02 -18.46
CA MET A 124 -24.38 10.75 -17.76
C MET A 124 -23.09 10.04 -18.17
N GLY A 125 -22.75 10.05 -19.46
CA GLY A 125 -21.49 9.49 -19.96
C GLY A 125 -20.27 10.13 -19.31
N VAL A 126 -20.29 11.45 -19.09
CA VAL A 126 -19.23 12.16 -18.34
C VAL A 126 -19.17 11.67 -16.89
N TRP A 127 -20.31 11.55 -16.21
CA TRP A 127 -20.36 11.05 -14.83
C TRP A 127 -19.84 9.61 -14.71
N LEU A 128 -20.22 8.73 -15.63
CA LEU A 128 -19.73 7.35 -15.69
C LEU A 128 -18.21 7.32 -15.87
N TYR A 129 -17.67 8.15 -16.76
CA TYR A 129 -16.22 8.30 -16.91
C TYR A 129 -15.54 8.73 -15.60
N VAL A 130 -16.07 9.76 -14.94
CA VAL A 130 -15.52 10.27 -13.67
C VAL A 130 -15.51 9.20 -12.59
N ILE A 131 -16.58 8.42 -12.47
CA ILE A 131 -16.66 7.30 -11.50
C ILE A 131 -15.58 6.26 -11.81
N VAL A 132 -15.45 5.83 -13.06
CA VAL A 132 -14.45 4.82 -13.46
C VAL A 132 -13.03 5.34 -13.26
N ALA A 133 -12.74 6.58 -13.66
CA ALA A 133 -11.43 7.20 -13.48
C ALA A 133 -11.10 7.37 -11.98
N GLY A 134 -12.05 7.85 -11.18
CA GLY A 134 -11.89 7.98 -9.73
C GLY A 134 -11.64 6.64 -9.03
N LEU A 135 -12.41 5.60 -9.38
CA LEU A 135 -12.20 4.25 -8.85
C LEU A 135 -10.83 3.68 -9.26
N SER A 136 -10.39 3.98 -10.48
CA SER A 136 -9.06 3.59 -10.97
C SER A 136 -7.93 4.25 -10.19
N TYR A 137 -7.99 5.56 -9.95
CA TYR A 137 -6.97 6.28 -9.18
C TYR A 137 -6.94 5.86 -7.71
N THR A 138 -8.10 5.77 -7.06
CA THR A 138 -8.19 5.36 -5.65
C THR A 138 -7.65 3.95 -5.42
N ALA A 139 -7.95 2.99 -6.32
CA ALA A 139 -7.40 1.64 -6.26
C ALA A 139 -5.86 1.62 -6.38
N ARG A 140 -5.30 2.47 -7.25
CA ARG A 140 -3.83 2.57 -7.46
C ARG A 140 -3.13 3.24 -6.29
N ILE A 141 -3.65 4.37 -5.81
CA ILE A 141 -3.07 5.13 -4.70
C ILE A 141 -3.08 4.27 -3.43
N SER A 142 -4.20 3.62 -3.11
CA SER A 142 -4.29 2.72 -1.96
C SER A 142 -3.32 1.54 -2.05
N SER A 143 -3.10 0.99 -3.24
CA SER A 143 -2.12 -0.09 -3.45
C SER A 143 -0.68 0.40 -3.28
N ARG A 144 -0.35 1.60 -3.78
CA ARG A 144 0.97 2.23 -3.60
C ARG A 144 1.27 2.51 -2.13
N LEU A 145 0.30 3.07 -1.40
CA LEU A 145 0.43 3.37 0.02
C LEU A 145 0.70 2.11 0.84
N ARG A 146 -0.05 1.02 0.59
CA ARG A 146 0.18 -0.27 1.26
C ARG A 146 1.59 -0.81 1.00
N LEU A 147 2.03 -0.80 -0.26
CA LEU A 147 3.38 -1.26 -0.61
C LEU A 147 4.47 -0.41 0.04
N GLN A 148 4.27 0.90 0.14
CA GLN A 148 5.19 1.80 0.85
C GLN A 148 5.23 1.49 2.36
N GLN A 149 4.07 1.26 2.98
CA GLN A 149 3.99 0.87 4.39
C GLN A 149 4.69 -0.46 4.66
N GLU A 150 4.48 -1.47 3.82
CA GLU A 150 5.16 -2.78 3.93
C GLU A 150 6.68 -2.63 3.83
N LYS A 151 7.17 -1.82 2.88
CA LYS A 151 8.61 -1.54 2.73
C LYS A 151 9.18 -0.78 3.93
N ALA A 152 8.45 0.20 4.46
CA ALA A 152 8.86 0.94 5.65
C ALA A 152 8.98 0.02 6.87
N GLN A 153 7.97 -0.82 7.12
CA GLN A 153 7.99 -1.79 8.22
C GLN A 153 9.13 -2.82 8.08
N GLN A 154 9.42 -3.27 6.85
CA GLN A 154 10.57 -4.14 6.58
C GLN A 154 11.90 -3.44 6.87
N ALA A 155 12.04 -2.17 6.46
CA ALA A 155 13.24 -1.38 6.73
C ALA A 155 13.46 -1.18 8.24
N GLU A 156 12.40 -0.84 8.99
CA GLU A 156 12.45 -0.73 10.46
C GLU A 156 12.87 -2.04 11.13
N THR A 157 12.32 -3.17 10.67
CA THR A 157 12.67 -4.49 11.20
C THR A 157 14.14 -4.84 10.94
N LEU A 158 14.65 -4.52 9.74
CA LEU A 158 16.04 -4.74 9.39
C LEU A 158 16.97 -3.83 10.21
N ALA A 159 16.60 -2.56 10.41
CA ALA A 159 17.34 -1.63 11.26
C ALA A 159 17.40 -2.12 12.71
N ALA A 160 16.28 -2.55 13.29
CA ALA A 160 16.24 -3.09 14.64
C ALA A 160 17.11 -4.35 14.78
N LYS A 161 17.09 -5.25 13.79
CA LYS A 161 17.96 -6.44 13.77
C LYS A 161 19.43 -6.07 13.67
N ALA A 162 19.78 -5.07 12.87
CA ALA A 162 21.15 -4.59 12.73
C ALA A 162 21.65 -3.96 14.04
N ASN A 163 20.83 -3.12 14.69
CA ASN A 163 21.15 -2.54 16.00
C ASN A 163 21.35 -3.63 17.05
N LEU A 164 20.45 -4.62 17.11
CA LEU A 164 20.59 -5.76 18.02
C LEU A 164 21.86 -6.58 17.74
N ALA A 165 22.20 -6.80 16.47
CA ALA A 165 23.44 -7.48 16.10
C ALA A 165 24.69 -6.68 16.49
N ALA A 166 24.65 -5.35 16.32
CA ALA A 166 25.73 -4.45 16.76
C ALA A 166 25.92 -4.49 18.28
N MET A 167 24.83 -4.39 19.06
CA MET A 167 24.88 -4.52 20.52
C MET A 167 25.43 -5.88 20.96
N LYS A 168 25.00 -6.97 20.30
CA LYS A 168 25.56 -8.31 20.57
C LYS A 168 27.06 -8.40 20.27
N ASN A 169 27.53 -7.73 19.22
CA ASN A 169 28.95 -7.73 18.86
C ASN A 169 29.80 -6.90 19.83
N GLN A 170 29.28 -5.79 20.37
CA GLN A 170 29.98 -4.99 21.38
C GLN A 170 30.31 -5.79 22.64
N LEU A 171 29.45 -6.73 23.04
CA LEU A 171 29.66 -7.59 24.21
C LEU A 171 30.76 -8.66 24.05
N GLN A 172 31.29 -8.88 22.83
CA GLN A 172 32.24 -9.94 22.51
C GLN A 172 31.97 -11.26 23.27
N PRO A 173 30.93 -12.03 22.93
CA PRO A 173 30.48 -13.17 23.76
C PRO A 173 31.57 -14.18 24.11
N HIS A 174 32.52 -14.41 23.20
CA HIS A 174 33.67 -15.29 23.42
C HIS A 174 34.60 -14.77 24.52
N PHE A 175 34.82 -13.46 24.61
CA PHE A 175 35.58 -12.86 25.71
C PHE A 175 34.88 -13.14 27.04
N LEU A 176 33.56 -12.93 27.11
CA LEU A 176 32.77 -13.18 28.31
C LEU A 176 32.85 -14.64 28.78
N PHE A 177 32.61 -15.59 27.88
CA PHE A 177 32.67 -17.02 28.23
C PHE A 177 34.06 -17.43 28.70
N ASN A 178 35.11 -16.91 28.06
CA ASN A 178 36.47 -17.20 28.47
C ASN A 178 36.83 -16.58 29.82
N ALA A 179 36.44 -15.32 30.06
CA ALA A 179 36.66 -14.65 31.32
C ALA A 179 35.98 -15.43 32.46
N LEU A 180 34.72 -15.85 32.27
CA LEU A 180 34.00 -16.67 33.23
C LEU A 180 34.69 -18.03 33.48
N HIS A 181 35.24 -18.67 32.43
CA HIS A 181 35.93 -19.95 32.58
C HIS A 181 37.24 -19.81 33.38
N SER A 182 38.05 -18.78 33.07
CA SER A 182 39.27 -18.45 33.81
C SER A 182 38.96 -18.14 35.29
N ILE A 183 37.93 -17.33 35.54
CA ILE A 183 37.44 -17.04 36.89
C ILE A 183 37.04 -18.32 37.61
N SER A 184 36.27 -19.21 36.97
CA SER A 184 35.85 -20.47 37.57
C SER A 184 37.04 -21.35 38.00
N SER A 185 38.14 -21.33 37.25
CA SER A 185 39.36 -22.07 37.63
C SER A 185 40.11 -21.44 38.81
N LEU A 186 39.97 -20.11 38.98
CA LEU A 186 40.55 -19.38 40.09
C LEU A 186 39.78 -19.60 41.39
N ILE A 187 38.48 -19.89 41.36
CA ILE A 187 37.68 -20.11 42.58
C ILE A 187 38.28 -21.21 43.47
N ASP A 188 38.76 -22.30 42.87
CA ASP A 188 39.33 -23.43 43.60
C ASP A 188 40.80 -23.23 44.01
N THR A 189 41.51 -22.31 43.36
CA THR A 189 42.97 -22.15 43.51
C THR A 189 43.38 -20.85 44.20
N ASP A 190 42.65 -19.77 43.98
CA ASP A 190 42.88 -18.42 44.49
C ASP A 190 41.56 -17.62 44.50
N ALA A 191 40.77 -17.84 45.56
CA ALA A 191 39.43 -17.27 45.69
C ALA A 191 39.41 -15.74 45.77
N GLU A 192 40.46 -15.12 46.33
CA GLU A 192 40.57 -13.66 46.45
C GLU A 192 40.75 -13.03 45.05
N ARG A 193 41.65 -13.60 44.24
CA ARG A 193 41.87 -13.17 42.86
C ARG A 193 40.68 -13.46 41.94
N ALA A 194 39.93 -14.54 42.20
CA ALA A 194 38.67 -14.81 41.51
C ALA A 194 37.62 -13.72 41.79
N SER A 195 37.53 -13.24 43.05
CA SER A 195 36.61 -12.19 43.46
C SER A 195 36.91 -10.86 42.75
N GLU A 196 38.19 -10.44 42.71
CA GLU A 196 38.61 -9.23 41.99
C GLU A 196 38.31 -9.31 40.49
N ALA A 197 38.54 -10.48 39.88
CA ALA A 197 38.28 -10.69 38.46
C ALA A 197 36.79 -10.63 38.10
N ILE A 198 35.90 -11.10 38.99
CA ILE A 198 34.45 -10.98 38.83
C ILE A 198 34.01 -9.51 38.88
N GLU A 199 34.56 -8.74 39.82
CA GLU A 199 34.23 -7.32 39.96
C GLU A 199 34.65 -6.53 38.71
N LYS A 200 35.89 -6.72 38.25
CA LYS A 200 36.40 -6.13 36.99
C LYS A 200 35.57 -6.53 35.77
N LEU A 201 35.14 -7.79 35.69
CA LEU A 201 34.28 -8.25 34.59
C LEU A 201 32.92 -7.55 34.62
N GLY A 202 32.33 -7.38 35.81
CA GLY A 202 31.08 -6.66 36.02
C GLY A 202 31.16 -5.20 35.59
N ASP A 203 32.25 -4.51 35.91
CA ASP A 203 32.45 -3.10 35.53
C ASP A 203 32.70 -2.93 34.03
N LEU A 204 33.41 -3.86 33.41
CA LEU A 204 33.63 -3.89 31.97
C LEU A 204 32.31 -4.10 31.20
N LEU A 205 31.44 -5.00 31.67
CA LEU A 205 30.09 -5.20 31.14
C LEU A 205 29.22 -3.94 31.31
N ARG A 206 29.26 -3.32 32.49
CA ARG A 206 28.52 -2.09 32.79
C ARG A 206 28.91 -0.97 31.84
N TYR A 207 30.20 -0.79 31.60
CA TYR A 207 30.75 0.20 30.68
C TYR A 207 30.39 -0.08 29.21
N THR A 208 30.31 -1.37 28.82
CA THR A 208 29.99 -1.77 27.44
C THR A 208 28.49 -1.64 27.12
N ILE A 209 27.61 -1.82 28.12
CA ILE A 209 26.14 -1.74 27.95
C ILE A 209 25.59 -0.34 28.24
N ALA A 210 26.33 0.51 28.96
CA ALA A 210 25.93 1.89 29.23
C ALA A 210 25.63 2.62 27.92
N ASP A 211 24.42 3.19 27.84
CA ASP A 211 23.98 3.96 26.68
C ASP A 211 24.78 5.27 26.63
N LYS A 212 25.77 5.34 25.74
CA LYS A 212 26.66 6.49 25.58
C LYS A 212 25.96 7.55 24.73
N GLU A 213 24.94 8.19 25.27
CA GLU A 213 24.30 9.36 24.65
C GLU A 213 25.17 10.64 24.74
N SER A 214 26.30 10.63 25.48
CA SER A 214 27.20 11.77 25.59
C SER A 214 28.40 11.65 24.63
N ASP A 215 28.47 12.57 23.67
CA ASP A 215 29.53 12.71 22.64
C ASP A 215 30.94 13.02 23.19
N MET A 216 31.13 13.08 24.52
CA MET A 216 32.43 13.25 25.16
C MET A 216 32.50 12.43 26.46
N LEU A 217 33.28 11.35 26.44
CA LEU A 217 33.70 10.64 27.65
C LEU A 217 35.06 11.18 28.11
N GLU A 218 35.32 11.14 29.41
CA GLU A 218 36.63 11.49 29.93
C GLU A 218 37.66 10.42 29.55
N LEU A 219 38.83 10.86 29.07
CA LEU A 219 39.94 9.95 28.70
C LEU A 219 40.36 9.03 29.86
N ALA A 220 40.16 9.47 31.10
CA ALA A 220 40.45 8.69 32.30
C ALA A 220 39.59 7.42 32.39
N ASP A 221 38.30 7.52 32.07
CA ASP A 221 37.36 6.38 32.11
C ASP A 221 37.68 5.37 31.00
N GLU A 222 38.01 5.85 29.81
CA GLU A 222 38.47 5.00 28.71
C GLU A 222 39.78 4.28 29.04
N TRP A 223 40.73 4.99 29.68
CA TRP A 223 42.01 4.42 30.06
C TRP A 223 41.88 3.37 31.15
N GLN A 224 41.01 3.60 32.14
CA GLN A 224 40.70 2.64 33.18
C GLN A 224 40.03 1.39 32.60
N PHE A 225 39.05 1.56 31.71
CA PHE A 225 38.41 0.46 30.99
C PHE A 225 39.41 -0.42 30.22
N VAL A 226 40.33 0.19 29.46
CA VAL A 226 41.38 -0.55 28.73
C VAL A 226 42.28 -1.32 29.69
N ARG A 227 42.63 -0.74 30.84
CA ARG A 227 43.46 -1.40 31.85
C ARG A 227 42.77 -2.63 32.44
N ASP A 228 41.50 -2.49 32.82
CA ASP A 228 40.72 -3.59 33.38
C ASP A 228 40.50 -4.70 32.35
N TYR A 229 40.28 -4.34 31.07
CA TYR A 229 40.21 -5.29 29.96
C TYR A 229 41.52 -6.08 29.77
N VAL A 230 42.66 -5.39 29.77
CA VAL A 230 43.98 -6.03 29.62
C VAL A 230 44.28 -6.94 30.80
N ASP A 231 43.94 -6.54 32.02
CA ASP A 231 44.16 -7.36 33.22
C ASP A 231 43.30 -8.63 33.19
N LEU A 232 42.05 -8.56 32.72
CA LEU A 232 41.22 -9.74 32.49
C LEU A 232 41.78 -10.66 31.41
N GLN A 233 42.35 -10.13 30.33
CA GLN A 233 42.99 -10.95 29.28
C GLN A 233 44.23 -11.68 29.81
N LYS A 234 44.99 -11.10 30.75
CA LYS A 234 46.14 -11.76 31.40
C LYS A 234 45.76 -12.92 32.32
N LEU A 235 44.50 -13.04 32.74
CA LEU A 235 44.03 -14.22 33.49
C LEU A 235 43.78 -15.42 32.58
N ARG A 236 43.80 -15.19 31.27
CA ARG A 236 43.44 -16.16 30.22
C ARG A 236 44.65 -16.76 29.50
N PHE A 237 45.79 -16.06 29.52
CA PHE A 237 47.03 -16.40 28.83
C PHE A 237 48.20 -16.30 29.79
#